data_AF-A0A2P8I516-F1
#
_entry.id   AF-A0A2P8I516-F1
#
_cell.length_a   1.000
_cell.length_b   1.000
_cell.length_c   1.000
_cell.angle_alpha   90.00
_cell.angle_beta   90.00
_cell.angle_gamma   90.00
#
_symmetry.space_group_name_H-M   'P 1'
#
loop_
_entity.id
_entity.type
_entity.pdbx_description
1 polymer ?
#
loop_
_entity_poly.entity_id
_entity_poly.type
_entity_poly.pdbx_seq_one_letter_code
_entity_poly.pdbx_strand_id
1 'polypeptide(L)'
;MRSRYSAFALGDEDYLLATWHPSTRPASLDLDPDQRWTHLEILSHTGGTPFQTTGTVEFRAHYRQQGHRDVLHENSRFVREDGAWLYVSPA
;
A
#
# COMPACT_ATOMS: atom_id res chain seq x y z
N MET A 1 -0.70 -5.66 -1.26
CA MET A 1 -1.50 -4.57 -0.64
C MET A 1 -1.79 -4.77 0.86
N ARG A 2 -2.50 -5.82 1.31
CA ARG A 2 -2.88 -5.99 2.74
C ARG A 2 -1.71 -5.90 3.74
N SER A 3 -0.57 -6.49 3.38
CA SER A 3 0.64 -6.39 4.22
C SER A 3 1.16 -4.95 4.33
N ARG A 4 1.22 -4.20 3.23
CA ARG A 4 1.58 -2.77 3.23
C ARG A 4 0.64 -1.92 4.08
N TYR A 5 -0.67 -2.16 4.02
CA TYR A 5 -1.63 -1.52 4.92
C TYR A 5 -1.30 -1.78 6.40
N SER A 6 -0.94 -3.02 6.74
CA SER A 6 -0.56 -3.36 8.12
C SER A 6 0.73 -2.65 8.54
N ALA A 7 1.71 -2.53 7.63
CA ALA A 7 2.92 -1.76 7.88
C ALA A 7 2.62 -0.26 8.10
N PHE A 8 1.72 0.35 7.32
CA PHE A 8 1.24 1.70 7.59
C PHE A 8 0.54 1.83 8.96
N ALA A 9 -0.26 0.83 9.35
CA ALA A 9 -0.93 0.82 10.65
C ALA A 9 0.02 0.66 11.84
N LEU A 10 1.16 -0.01 11.63
CA LEU A 10 2.18 -0.28 12.63
C LEU A 10 3.32 0.75 12.64
N GLY A 11 3.41 1.62 11.62
CA GLY A 11 4.55 2.53 11.45
C GLY A 11 5.83 1.84 10.96
N ASP A 12 5.71 0.71 10.24
CA ASP A 12 6.86 -0.05 9.74
C ASP A 12 7.35 0.50 8.40
N GLU A 13 8.11 1.60 8.48
CA GLU A 13 8.68 2.30 7.32
C GLU A 13 9.64 1.43 6.52
N ASP A 14 10.46 0.62 7.18
CA ASP A 14 11.42 -0.28 6.54
C ASP A 14 10.72 -1.29 5.64
N TYR A 15 9.62 -1.88 6.10
CA TYR A 15 8.81 -2.78 5.28
C TYR A 15 8.17 -2.05 4.10
N LEU A 16 7.68 -0.83 4.30
CA LEU A 16 7.07 -0.03 3.24
C LEU A 16 8.10 0.32 2.16
N LEU A 17 9.33 0.68 2.53
CA LEU A 17 10.43 0.97 1.62
C LEU A 17 10.96 -0.30 0.94
N ALA A 18 11.04 -1.43 1.63
CA ALA A 18 11.48 -2.70 1.08
C ALA A 18 10.49 -3.29 0.06
N THR A 19 9.20 -2.99 0.20
CA THR A 19 8.13 -3.45 -0.72
C THR A 19 7.71 -2.41 -1.74
N TRP A 20 8.49 -1.34 -1.90
CA TRP A 20 8.33 -0.31 -2.94
C TRP A 20 9.27 -0.60 -4.10
N HIS A 21 8.80 -0.39 -5.33
CA HIS A 21 9.64 -0.52 -6.50
C HIS A 21 10.74 0.54 -6.50
N PRO A 22 12.02 0.19 -6.73
CA PRO A 22 13.13 1.14 -6.67
C PRO A 22 12.99 2.36 -7.60
N SER A 23 12.24 2.24 -8.71
CA SER A 23 12.06 3.34 -9.66
C SER A 23 11.18 4.48 -9.14
N THR A 24 10.30 4.21 -8.18
CA THR A 24 9.32 5.18 -7.64
C THR A 24 9.40 5.32 -6.12
N ARG A 25 10.31 4.57 -5.48
CA ARG A 25 10.49 4.59 -4.03
C ARG A 25 11.02 5.95 -3.57
N PRO A 26 10.36 6.61 -2.61
CA PRO A 26 10.88 7.84 -2.02
C PRO A 26 12.15 7.53 -1.18
N ALA A 27 12.99 8.55 -0.97
CA ALA A 27 14.21 8.40 -0.16
C ALA A 27 13.91 8.13 1.32
N SER A 28 12.80 8.66 1.83
CA SER A 28 12.29 8.45 3.18
C SER A 28 10.76 8.47 3.16
N LEU A 29 10.14 7.86 4.17
CA LEU A 29 8.72 8.02 4.47
C LEU A 29 8.62 8.80 5.77
N ASP A 30 7.68 9.73 5.84
CA ASP A 30 7.33 10.43 7.08
C ASP A 30 5.88 10.07 7.37
N LEU A 31 5.68 9.12 8.29
CA LEU A 31 4.36 8.66 8.67
C LEU A 31 3.86 9.53 9.82
N ASP A 32 2.70 10.16 9.63
CA ASP A 32 2.09 10.97 10.69
C ASP A 32 1.73 10.07 11.90
N PRO A 33 2.37 10.25 13.06
CA PRO A 33 2.12 9.45 14.24
C PRO A 33 0.73 9.68 14.85
N ASP A 34 -0.01 10.71 14.45
CA ASP A 34 -1.39 10.94 14.86
C ASP A 34 -2.42 10.31 13.90
N GLN A 35 -1.97 9.83 12.74
CA GLN A 35 -2.81 9.08 11.82
C GLN A 35 -2.96 7.63 12.30
N ARG A 36 -4.21 7.16 12.36
CA ARG A 36 -4.56 5.81 12.82
C ARG A 36 -5.41 5.11 11.79
N TRP A 37 -4.84 4.10 11.12
CA TRP A 37 -5.55 3.23 10.20
C TRP A 37 -6.47 2.28 10.96
N THR A 38 -7.75 2.26 10.59
CA THR A 38 -8.80 1.52 11.34
C THR A 38 -9.40 0.38 10.55
N HIS A 39 -9.48 0.49 9.22
CA HIS A 39 -10.06 -0.54 8.38
C HIS A 39 -9.51 -0.50 6.95
N LEU A 40 -9.40 -1.67 6.33
CA LEU A 40 -9.05 -1.84 4.91
C LEU A 40 -10.13 -2.64 4.20
N GLU A 41 -10.72 -2.03 3.18
CA GLU A 41 -11.58 -2.69 2.21
C GLU A 41 -10.81 -2.92 0.91
N ILE A 42 -10.80 -4.14 0.40
CA ILE A 42 -10.33 -4.42 -0.97
C ILE A 42 -11.56 -4.47 -1.87
N LEU A 43 -11.63 -3.54 -2.82
CA LEU A 43 -12.77 -3.40 -3.74
C LEU A 43 -12.61 -4.31 -4.96
N SER A 44 -11.42 -4.29 -5.56
CA SER A 44 -11.11 -5.08 -6.74
C SER A 44 -9.60 -5.34 -6.85
N HIS A 45 -9.22 -6.35 -7.64
CA HIS A 45 -7.83 -6.55 -8.01
C HIS A 45 -7.71 -7.16 -9.41
N THR A 46 -6.60 -6.88 -10.07
CA THR A 46 -6.16 -7.56 -11.29
C THR A 46 -4.80 -8.21 -11.04
N GLY A 47 -4.44 -9.20 -11.85
CA GLY A 47 -3.19 -9.91 -11.63
C GLY A 47 -3.23 -10.86 -10.45
N GLY A 48 -2.05 -11.23 -9.94
CA GLY A 48 -1.92 -12.06 -8.73
C GLY A 48 -1.92 -13.57 -8.96
N THR A 49 -2.05 -14.02 -10.21
CA THR A 49 -1.81 -15.43 -10.56
C THR A 49 -0.31 -15.73 -10.66
N PRO A 50 0.13 -16.99 -10.55
CA PRO A 50 1.54 -17.36 -10.67
C PRO A 50 2.21 -16.93 -11.97
N PHE A 51 1.43 -16.75 -13.05
CA PHE A 51 1.92 -16.43 -14.39
C PHE A 51 1.92 -14.92 -14.69
N GLN A 52 1.35 -14.10 -13.81
CA GLN A 52 1.27 -12.66 -14.00
C GLN A 52 2.37 -11.97 -13.20
N THR A 53 3.06 -11.05 -13.87
CA THR A 53 4.12 -10.22 -13.28
C THR A 53 3.65 -8.80 -12.98
N THR A 54 2.41 -8.43 -13.33
CA THR A 54 1.81 -7.15 -13.00
C THR A 54 0.40 -7.35 -12.47
N GLY A 55 -0.08 -6.37 -11.70
CA GLY A 55 -1.43 -6.38 -11.15
C GLY A 55 -1.79 -5.04 -10.55
N THR A 56 -3.08 -4.86 -10.28
CA THR A 56 -3.60 -3.69 -9.60
C THR A 56 -4.45 -4.10 -8.41
N VAL A 57 -4.56 -3.23 -7.41
CA VAL A 57 -5.46 -3.42 -6.28
C VAL A 57 -6.17 -2.12 -5.99
N GLU A 58 -7.50 -2.12 -6.12
CA GLU A 58 -8.36 -1.03 -5.71
C GLU A 58 -8.83 -1.26 -4.28
N PHE A 59 -8.71 -0.24 -3.43
CA PHE A 59 -9.00 -0.34 -2.02
C PHE A 59 -9.51 0.96 -1.42
N ARG A 60 -10.13 0.83 -0.25
CA ARG A 60 -10.43 1.94 0.66
C ARG A 60 -9.75 1.67 1.99
N ALA A 61 -8.89 2.59 2.42
CA ALA A 61 -8.25 2.55 3.72
C ALA A 61 -8.83 3.65 4.60
N HIS A 62 -9.53 3.25 5.65
CA HIS A 62 -10.15 4.15 6.62
C HIS A 62 -9.15 4.52 7.69
N TYR A 63 -9.13 5.79 8.06
CA TYR A 63 -8.26 6.27 9.11
C TYR A 63 -8.93 7.34 9.96
N ARG A 64 -8.31 7.59 11.12
CA ARG A 64 -8.60 8.72 11.99
C ARG A 64 -7.38 9.60 12.08
N GLN A 65 -7.57 10.91 12.02
CA GLN A 65 -6.51 11.91 12.17
C GLN A 65 -7.11 13.16 12.81
N GLN A 66 -6.47 13.68 13.85
CA GLN A 66 -6.93 14.89 14.57
C GLN A 66 -8.43 14.85 14.95
N GLY A 67 -8.91 13.68 15.39
CA GLY A 67 -10.31 13.48 15.79
C GLY A 67 -11.30 13.22 14.65
N HIS A 68 -10.91 13.47 13.39
CA HIS A 68 -11.75 13.25 12.21
C HIS A 68 -11.59 11.84 11.66
N ARG A 69 -12.63 11.32 10.99
CA ARG A 69 -12.61 10.05 10.26
C ARG A 69 -12.61 10.38 8.77
N ASP A 70 -11.74 9.71 8.03
CA ASP A 70 -11.66 9.86 6.58
C ASP A 70 -11.24 8.55 5.89
N VAL A 71 -11.32 8.53 4.56
CA VAL A 71 -11.07 7.35 3.73
C VAL A 71 -10.14 7.71 2.59
N LEU A 72 -9.03 6.99 2.48
CA LEU A 72 -8.20 6.97 1.29
C LEU A 72 -8.74 5.93 0.31
N HIS A 73 -9.26 6.36 -0.84
CA HIS A 73 -9.63 5.47 -1.95
C HIS A 73 -8.56 5.58 -3.04
N GLU A 74 -7.88 4.47 -3.32
CA GLU A 74 -6.85 4.40 -4.37
C GLU A 74 -6.94 3.07 -5.13
N ASN A 75 -6.52 3.09 -6.39
CA ASN A 75 -6.16 1.90 -7.16
C ASN A 75 -4.64 1.89 -7.35
N SER A 76 -3.93 0.92 -6.79
CA SER A 76 -2.47 0.86 -6.84
C SER A 76 -1.97 -0.18 -7.85
N ARG A 77 -0.88 0.13 -8.57
CA ARG A 77 -0.14 -0.78 -9.44
C ARG A 77 0.96 -1.52 -8.68
N PHE A 78 1.13 -2.79 -9.01
CA PHE A 78 2.19 -3.66 -8.50
C PHE A 78 2.88 -4.42 -9.62
N VAL A 79 4.17 -4.69 -9.44
CA VAL A 79 4.97 -5.58 -10.29
C VAL A 79 5.57 -6.70 -9.45
N ARG A 80 5.75 -7.89 -10.02
CA ARG A 80 6.42 -9.02 -9.39
C ARG A 80 7.83 -9.17 -9.97
N GLU A 81 8.83 -8.92 -9.16
CA GLU A 81 10.26 -9.05 -9.49
C GLU A 81 10.92 -9.99 -8.47
N ASP A 82 11.74 -10.93 -8.94
CA ASP A 82 12.42 -11.93 -8.11
C ASP A 82 11.49 -12.66 -7.12
N GLY A 83 10.24 -12.89 -7.55
CA GLY A 83 9.21 -13.57 -6.77
C GLY A 83 8.44 -12.68 -5.79
N ALA A 84 8.87 -11.43 -5.55
CA ALA A 84 8.24 -10.49 -4.63
C ALA A 84 7.37 -9.43 -5.35
N TRP A 85 6.24 -9.05 -4.75
CA TRP A 85 5.38 -7.98 -5.26
C TRP A 85 5.80 -6.62 -4.72
N LEU A 86 6.09 -5.68 -5.61
CA LEU A 86 6.54 -4.32 -5.31
C LEU A 86 5.48 -3.30 -5.75
N TYR A 87 5.20 -2.33 -4.88
CA TYR A 87 4.32 -1.19 -5.20
C TYR A 87 5.02 -0.25 -6.18
N VAL A 88 4.34 0.14 -7.27
CA VAL A 88 4.89 1.03 -8.28
C VAL A 88 4.32 2.43 -8.14
N SER A 89 3.01 2.59 -8.27
CA SER A 89 2.34 3.90 -8.28
C SER A 89 0.83 3.71 -8.16
N PRO A 90 0.05 4.79 -8.01
CA PRO A 90 -1.37 4.76 -8.36
C PRO A 90 -1.58 4.36 -9.83
N ALA A 91 -2.73 3.75 -10.11
CA ALA A 91 -3.20 3.35 -11.44
C ALA A 91 -3.77 4.55 -12.21
#